data_AF-A0A060CEG4-F1
#
_entry.id   AF-A0A060CEG4-F1
#
_cell.length_a   1.000
_cell.length_b   1.000
_cell.length_c   1.000
_cell.angle_alpha   90.00
_cell.angle_beta   90.00
_cell.angle_gamma   90.00
#
_symmetry.space_group_name_H-M   'P 1'
#
loop_
_entity.id
_entity.type
_entity.pdbx_description
1 polymer ?
#
loop_
_entity_poly.entity_id
_entity_poly.type
_entity_poly.pdbx_seq_one_letter_code
_entity_poly.pdbx_strand_id
1 'polypeptide(L)'
;MLGRGYAPEQIIVAGDSAGGGLTLALLTALRDRRDELPARAVLLSPWLDLSLSGPTVASKMEADPSLTADGLASATAWYLAGADPLSPAVSPLFADPSGLPPILVEVGEAEILLSDSTRFVVNAAEAGVDVRLHVWPGMPHVWSLFSAVLSEGRDVIDEVGA
;
A
#
# COMPACT_ATOMS: atom_id res chain seq x y z
N MET A 1 -12.75 -15.95 -5.38
CA MET A 1 -12.49 -16.00 -6.83
C MET A 1 -12.22 -17.41 -7.31
N LEU A 2 -11.28 -18.13 -6.71
CA LEU A 2 -10.95 -19.52 -7.07
C LEU A 2 -12.19 -20.46 -7.09
N GLY A 3 -13.02 -20.43 -6.03
CA GLY A 3 -14.27 -21.20 -5.97
C GLY A 3 -15.35 -20.79 -6.99
N ARG A 4 -15.12 -19.72 -7.76
CA ARG A 4 -15.96 -19.29 -8.90
C ARG A 4 -15.33 -19.63 -10.26
N GLY A 5 -14.21 -20.34 -10.29
CA GLY A 5 -13.55 -20.82 -11.52
C GLY A 5 -12.55 -19.85 -12.15
N TYR A 6 -12.18 -18.76 -11.48
CA TYR A 6 -11.08 -17.88 -11.95
C TYR A 6 -9.74 -18.49 -11.56
N ALA A 7 -8.81 -18.61 -12.52
CA ALA A 7 -7.44 -19.01 -12.24
C ALA A 7 -6.67 -17.88 -11.52
N PRO A 8 -5.65 -18.17 -10.69
CA PRO A 8 -4.86 -17.16 -9.99
C PRO A 8 -4.26 -16.09 -10.92
N GLU A 9 -3.86 -16.48 -12.13
CA GLU A 9 -3.29 -15.60 -13.16
C GLU A 9 -4.30 -14.59 -13.73
N GLN A 10 -5.59 -14.77 -13.45
CA GLN A 10 -6.67 -13.86 -13.85
C GLN A 10 -7.08 -12.90 -12.73
N ILE A 11 -6.39 -12.94 -11.59
CA ILE A 11 -6.74 -12.17 -10.39
C ILE A 11 -5.67 -11.11 -10.16
N ILE A 12 -6.12 -9.87 -9.99
CA ILE A 12 -5.34 -8.77 -9.44
C ILE A 12 -5.99 -8.37 -8.13
N VAL A 13 -5.19 -8.15 -7.09
CA VAL A 13 -5.68 -7.59 -5.82
C VAL A 13 -5.16 -6.17 -5.71
N ALA A 14 -6.06 -5.22 -5.50
CA ALA A 14 -5.72 -3.81 -5.37
C ALA A 14 -6.40 -3.21 -4.15
N GLY A 15 -5.75 -2.22 -3.55
CA GLY A 15 -6.32 -1.45 -2.45
C GLY A 15 -5.58 -0.15 -2.22
N ASP A 16 -6.31 0.83 -1.70
CA ASP A 16 -5.81 2.15 -1.36
C ASP A 16 -5.64 2.33 0.16
N SER A 17 -4.66 3.13 0.59
CA SER A 17 -4.49 3.49 2.01
C SER A 17 -4.42 2.24 2.91
N ALA A 18 -5.30 2.14 3.91
CA ALA A 18 -5.46 0.93 4.74
C ALA A 18 -5.80 -0.34 3.93
N GLY A 19 -6.52 -0.20 2.82
CA GLY A 19 -6.77 -1.28 1.86
C GLY A 19 -5.52 -1.73 1.10
N GLY A 20 -4.55 -0.83 0.91
CA GLY A 20 -3.21 -1.17 0.42
C GLY A 20 -2.43 -2.00 1.44
N GLY A 21 -2.49 -1.62 2.72
CA GLY A 21 -1.99 -2.44 3.83
C GLY A 21 -2.65 -3.82 3.88
N LEU A 22 -3.97 -3.87 3.80
CA LEU A 22 -4.71 -5.14 3.77
C LEU A 22 -4.35 -6.00 2.56
N THR A 23 -4.16 -5.38 1.39
CA THR A 23 -3.73 -6.08 0.18
C THR A 23 -2.38 -6.74 0.41
N LEU A 24 -1.39 -6.00 0.92
CA LEU A 24 -0.07 -6.56 1.19
C LEU A 24 -0.12 -7.66 2.27
N ALA A 25 -0.84 -7.43 3.37
CA ALA A 25 -1.02 -8.41 4.44
C ALA A 25 -1.70 -9.71 3.94
N LEU A 26 -2.68 -9.61 3.03
CA LEU A 26 -3.31 -10.76 2.39
C LEU A 26 -2.29 -11.57 1.58
N LEU A 27 -1.48 -10.90 0.75
CA LEU A 27 -0.48 -11.58 -0.07
C LEU A 27 0.57 -12.29 0.79
N THR A 28 1.05 -11.63 1.84
CA THR A 28 1.97 -12.23 2.83
C THR A 28 1.33 -13.47 3.46
N ALA A 29 0.07 -13.37 3.90
CA ALA A 29 -0.62 -14.51 4.52
C ALA A 29 -0.83 -15.69 3.55
N LEU A 30 -1.14 -15.44 2.28
CA LEU A 30 -1.25 -16.47 1.25
C LEU A 30 0.11 -17.15 0.99
N ARG A 31 1.17 -16.34 0.83
CA ARG A 31 2.54 -16.80 0.63
C ARG A 31 3.00 -17.69 1.78
N ASP A 32 2.80 -17.26 3.02
CA ASP A 32 3.20 -17.99 4.23
C ASP A 32 2.47 -19.33 4.36
N ARG A 33 1.21 -19.39 3.91
CA ARG A 33 0.40 -20.61 3.87
C ARG A 33 0.67 -21.50 2.66
N ARG A 34 1.50 -21.04 1.71
CA ARG A 34 1.75 -21.69 0.41
C ARG A 34 0.47 -21.87 -0.42
N ASP A 35 -0.47 -20.94 -0.25
CA ASP A 35 -1.67 -20.84 -1.09
C ASP A 35 -1.33 -20.20 -2.44
N GLU A 36 -2.25 -20.33 -3.41
CA GLU A 36 -2.09 -19.68 -4.71
C GLU A 36 -2.09 -18.15 -4.58
N LEU A 37 -1.09 -17.50 -5.18
CA LEU A 37 -0.97 -16.04 -5.23
C LEU A 37 -1.68 -15.48 -6.48
N PRO A 38 -2.28 -14.28 -6.39
CA PRO A 38 -2.82 -13.61 -7.57
C PRO A 38 -1.70 -13.26 -8.56
N ALA A 39 -2.07 -12.99 -9.80
CA ALA A 39 -1.13 -12.63 -10.86
C ALA A 39 -0.25 -11.45 -10.48
N ARG A 40 -0.86 -10.41 -9.88
CA ARG A 40 -0.24 -9.12 -9.53
C ARG A 40 -1.02 -8.46 -8.39
N ALA A 41 -0.42 -7.42 -7.82
CA ALA A 41 -1.12 -6.51 -6.92
C ALA A 41 -0.80 -5.04 -7.19
N VAL A 42 -1.72 -4.17 -6.75
CA VAL A 42 -1.62 -2.72 -6.89
C VAL A 42 -1.87 -2.07 -5.54
N LEU A 43 -0.94 -1.23 -5.11
CA LEU A 43 -1.01 -0.48 -3.86
C LEU A 43 -1.12 1.01 -4.18
N LEU A 44 -2.23 1.64 -3.78
CA LEU A 44 -2.47 3.07 -4.00
C LEU A 44 -2.31 3.81 -2.67
N SER A 45 -1.33 4.71 -2.56
CA SER A 45 -1.04 5.45 -1.33
C SER A 45 -1.06 4.56 -0.07
N PRO A 46 -0.39 3.39 -0.06
CA PRO A 46 -0.63 2.37 0.95
C PRO A 46 -0.18 2.80 2.35
N TRP A 47 -0.98 2.44 3.35
CA TRP A 47 -0.61 2.52 4.76
C TRP A 47 -0.12 1.15 5.23
N LEU A 48 1.19 1.03 5.51
CA LEU A 48 1.87 -0.24 5.76
C LEU A 48 2.53 -0.33 7.15
N ASP A 49 2.66 0.80 7.84
CA ASP A 49 3.30 0.94 9.14
C ASP A 49 2.38 1.63 10.16
N LEU A 50 1.76 0.83 11.04
CA LEU A 50 0.89 1.34 12.09
C LEU A 50 1.67 1.90 13.29
N SER A 51 2.99 1.77 13.33
CA SER A 51 3.80 2.48 14.33
C SER A 51 4.05 3.94 13.95
N LEU A 52 3.70 4.32 12.71
CA LEU A 52 3.90 5.65 12.14
C LEU A 52 5.37 6.10 12.19
N SER A 53 6.32 5.15 12.02
CA SER A 53 7.74 5.43 12.13
C SER A 53 8.36 6.05 10.87
N GLY A 54 7.57 6.25 9.80
CA GLY A 54 8.04 6.82 8.54
C GLY A 54 8.45 8.29 8.70
N PRO A 55 9.61 8.73 8.18
CA PRO A 55 10.06 10.11 8.35
C PRO A 55 9.13 11.15 7.69
N THR A 56 8.39 10.77 6.65
CA THR A 56 7.40 11.66 6.00
C THR A 56 6.15 11.90 6.85
N VAL A 57 5.89 11.08 7.88
CA VAL A 57 4.83 11.34 8.85
C VAL A 57 4.99 12.72 9.48
N ALA A 58 6.23 13.10 9.81
CA ALA A 58 6.54 14.42 10.35
C ALA A 58 6.89 15.44 9.24
N SER A 59 7.71 15.06 8.26
CA SER A 59 8.26 16.03 7.30
C SER A 59 7.28 16.51 6.23
N LYS A 60 6.15 15.80 6.02
CA LYS A 60 5.12 16.15 5.02
C LYS A 60 3.81 16.61 5.62
N MET A 61 3.73 16.84 6.95
CA MET A 61 2.48 17.26 7.61
C MET A 61 1.86 18.54 7.03
N GLU A 62 2.66 19.51 6.60
CA GLU A 62 2.16 20.75 5.98
C GLU A 62 1.76 20.55 4.51
N ALA A 63 2.29 19.51 3.86
CA ALA A 63 2.07 19.24 2.44
C ALA A 63 0.83 18.38 2.21
N ASP A 64 0.51 17.46 3.13
CA ASP A 64 -0.61 16.53 3.02
C ASP A 64 -1.92 17.21 3.47
N PRO A 65 -2.87 17.46 2.55
CA PRO A 65 -4.14 18.09 2.89
C PRO A 65 -5.18 17.07 3.39
N SER A 66 -4.88 15.77 3.28
CA SER A 66 -5.85 14.68 3.45
C SER A 66 -5.70 13.99 4.80
N LEU A 67 -4.47 13.79 5.27
CA LEU A 67 -4.17 13.04 6.49
C LEU A 67 -3.45 13.90 7.54
N THR A 68 -3.59 13.49 8.80
CA THR A 68 -2.85 14.07 9.92
C THR A 68 -2.23 12.95 10.77
N ALA A 69 -1.11 13.23 11.42
CA ALA A 69 -0.47 12.27 12.33
C ALA A 69 -1.40 11.84 13.48
N ASP A 70 -2.13 12.79 14.07
CA ASP A 70 -3.10 12.51 15.15
C ASP A 70 -4.28 11.66 14.67
N GLY A 71 -4.75 11.90 13.44
CA GLY A 71 -5.79 11.09 12.80
C GLY A 71 -5.34 9.64 12.59
N LEU A 72 -4.13 9.44 12.05
CA LEU A 72 -3.54 8.11 11.89
C LEU A 72 -3.29 7.41 13.23
N ALA A 73 -2.82 8.14 14.25
CA ALA A 73 -2.60 7.59 15.59
C ALA A 73 -3.93 7.12 16.23
N SER A 74 -5.00 7.89 16.05
CA SER A 74 -6.34 7.51 16.52
C SER A 74 -6.87 6.28 15.80
N ALA A 75 -6.75 6.23 14.46
CA ALA A 75 -7.14 5.08 13.65
C ALA A 75 -6.35 3.81 14.03
N THR A 76 -5.05 3.96 14.25
CA THR A 76 -4.16 2.89 14.73
C THR A 76 -4.67 2.31 16.05
N ALA A 77 -4.95 3.16 17.03
CA ALA A 77 -5.40 2.74 18.34
C ALA A 77 -6.72 1.95 18.28
N TRP A 78 -7.66 2.37 17.43
CA TRP A 78 -8.92 1.66 17.21
C TRP A 78 -8.72 0.31 16.53
N TYR A 79 -7.87 0.25 15.51
CA TYR A 79 -7.66 -0.97 14.74
C TYR A 79 -6.89 -2.03 15.52
N LEU A 80 -5.82 -1.63 16.23
CA LEU A 80 -4.96 -2.58 16.93
C LEU A 80 -5.64 -3.22 18.14
N ALA A 81 -6.57 -2.51 18.80
CA ALA A 81 -7.21 -2.99 20.03
C ALA A 81 -6.21 -3.53 21.07
N GLY A 82 -5.02 -2.92 21.15
CA GLY A 82 -3.92 -3.32 22.05
C GLY A 82 -2.88 -4.28 21.45
N ALA A 83 -3.02 -4.67 20.17
CA ALA A 83 -1.99 -5.41 19.45
C ALA A 83 -0.72 -4.56 19.23
N ASP A 84 0.42 -5.25 19.03
CA ASP A 84 1.70 -4.61 18.75
C ASP A 84 1.68 -3.96 17.35
N PRO A 85 1.88 -2.63 17.22
CA PRO A 85 1.93 -1.94 15.94
C PRO A 85 3.08 -2.41 15.05
N LEU A 86 4.11 -3.07 15.57
CA LEU A 86 5.24 -3.59 14.79
C LEU A 86 4.98 -5.01 14.28
N SER A 87 3.87 -5.64 14.65
CA SER A 87 3.54 -6.99 14.19
C SER A 87 3.33 -7.02 12.67
N PRO A 88 4.03 -7.91 11.93
CA PRO A 88 3.87 -8.03 10.47
C PRO A 88 2.44 -8.33 10.00
N ALA A 89 1.59 -8.87 10.88
CA ALA A 89 0.20 -9.19 10.56
C ALA A 89 -0.68 -7.93 10.39
N VAL A 90 -0.29 -6.81 11.00
CA VAL A 90 -1.02 -5.53 10.93
C VAL A 90 -0.20 -4.45 10.24
N SER A 91 1.13 -4.50 10.36
CA SER A 91 2.09 -3.63 9.68
C SER A 91 2.94 -4.44 8.70
N PRO A 92 2.41 -4.76 7.51
CA PRO A 92 3.09 -5.61 6.55
C PRO A 92 4.39 -5.00 6.00
N LEU A 93 4.69 -3.74 6.29
CA LEU A 93 6.02 -3.16 6.02
C LEU A 93 7.16 -3.93 6.70
N PHE A 94 6.89 -4.55 7.85
CA PHE A 94 7.85 -5.33 8.62
C PHE A 94 7.82 -6.83 8.31
N ALA A 95 6.98 -7.27 7.36
CA ALA A 95 6.99 -8.64 6.87
C ALA A 95 8.16 -8.90 5.92
N ASP A 96 8.56 -10.17 5.79
CA ASP A 96 9.44 -10.60 4.70
C ASP A 96 8.67 -10.57 3.36
N PRO A 97 9.08 -9.77 2.36
CA PRO A 97 8.38 -9.68 1.09
C PRO A 97 8.78 -10.78 0.08
N SER A 98 9.73 -11.67 0.40
CA SER A 98 10.23 -12.67 -0.53
C SER A 98 9.12 -13.57 -1.10
N GLY A 99 9.07 -13.73 -2.42
CA GLY A 99 8.09 -14.60 -3.08
C GLY A 99 6.68 -14.03 -3.20
N LEU A 100 6.48 -12.74 -2.91
CA LEU A 100 5.27 -12.01 -3.30
C LEU A 100 5.18 -11.87 -4.84
N PRO A 101 3.96 -11.74 -5.40
CA PRO A 101 3.79 -11.52 -6.84
C PRO A 101 4.28 -10.11 -7.25
N PRO A 102 4.32 -9.79 -8.55
CA PRO A 102 4.63 -8.44 -9.00
C PRO A 102 3.69 -7.39 -8.40
N ILE A 103 4.25 -6.28 -7.93
CA ILE A 103 3.52 -5.21 -7.22
C ILE A 103 3.79 -3.86 -7.88
N LEU A 104 2.71 -3.14 -8.21
CA LEU A 104 2.75 -1.73 -8.57
C LEU A 104 2.40 -0.89 -7.34
N VAL A 105 3.22 0.11 -7.02
CA VAL A 105 2.99 1.07 -5.94
C VAL A 105 2.87 2.47 -6.54
N GLU A 106 1.71 3.08 -6.34
CA GLU A 106 1.40 4.45 -6.74
C GLU A 106 1.27 5.29 -5.48
N VAL A 107 2.03 6.37 -5.34
CA VAL A 107 1.96 7.24 -4.16
C VAL A 107 2.17 8.70 -4.53
N GLY A 108 1.49 9.61 -3.85
CA GLY A 108 1.62 11.04 -4.01
C GLY A 108 2.85 11.57 -3.28
N GLU A 109 3.50 12.58 -3.86
CA GLU A 109 4.65 13.26 -3.22
C GLU A 109 4.22 14.09 -2.00
N ALA A 110 2.96 14.56 -1.98
CA ALA A 110 2.39 15.37 -0.91
C ALA A 110 1.63 14.48 0.11
N GLU A 111 2.25 13.37 0.51
CA GLU A 111 1.68 12.42 1.48
C GLU A 111 2.55 12.22 2.70
N ILE A 112 1.92 12.14 3.88
CA ILE A 112 2.59 11.69 5.10
C ILE A 112 2.93 10.20 5.09
N LEU A 113 2.28 9.41 4.22
CA LEU A 113 2.52 7.97 4.04
C LEU A 113 3.51 7.65 2.92
N LEU A 114 4.13 8.64 2.28
CA LEU A 114 5.14 8.43 1.22
C LEU A 114 6.29 7.52 1.67
N SER A 115 6.68 7.60 2.95
CA SER A 115 7.73 6.75 3.51
C SER A 115 7.35 5.28 3.56
N ASP A 116 6.08 4.94 3.77
CA ASP A 116 5.64 3.54 3.80
C ASP A 116 5.87 2.89 2.43
N SER A 117 5.47 3.59 1.37
CA SER A 117 5.66 3.15 -0.02
C SER A 117 7.13 3.00 -0.38
N THR A 118 7.93 4.03 -0.14
CA THR A 118 9.36 4.03 -0.49
C THR A 118 10.17 3.00 0.29
N ARG A 119 9.91 2.83 1.60
CA ARG A 119 10.55 1.80 2.43
C ARG A 119 10.16 0.40 1.97
N PHE A 120 8.88 0.16 1.67
CA PHE A 120 8.42 -1.14 1.18
C PHE A 120 9.09 -1.53 -0.14
N VAL A 121 9.13 -0.61 -1.10
CA VAL A 121 9.71 -0.86 -2.43
C VAL A 121 11.18 -1.21 -2.33
N VAL A 122 11.95 -0.53 -1.49
CA VAL A 122 13.35 -0.87 -1.23
C VAL A 122 13.47 -2.30 -0.67
N ASN A 123 12.72 -2.61 0.39
CA ASN A 123 12.75 -3.93 1.02
C ASN A 123 12.33 -5.05 0.06
N ALA A 124 11.29 -4.82 -0.74
CA ALA A 124 10.77 -5.79 -1.70
C ALA A 124 11.74 -6.03 -2.87
N ALA A 125 12.35 -4.96 -3.40
CA ALA A 125 13.36 -5.07 -4.45
C ALA A 125 14.60 -5.83 -3.96
N GLU A 126 15.07 -5.55 -2.73
CA GLU A 126 16.20 -6.27 -2.12
C GLU A 126 15.89 -7.77 -1.90
N ALA A 127 14.63 -8.13 -1.68
CA ALA A 127 14.17 -9.51 -1.57
C ALA A 127 13.87 -10.19 -2.92
N GLY A 128 14.11 -9.51 -4.05
CA GLY A 128 13.93 -10.05 -5.39
C GLY A 128 12.48 -10.05 -5.90
N VAL A 129 11.59 -9.26 -5.31
CA VAL A 129 10.22 -9.05 -5.83
C VAL A 129 10.26 -8.09 -7.01
N ASP A 130 9.49 -8.39 -8.05
CA ASP A 130 9.22 -7.42 -9.13
C ASP A 130 8.30 -6.31 -8.60
N VAL A 131 8.90 -5.23 -8.13
CA VAL A 131 8.17 -4.09 -7.57
C VAL A 131 8.48 -2.82 -8.36
N ARG A 132 7.44 -2.07 -8.69
CA ARG A 132 7.54 -0.76 -9.32
C ARG A 132 6.94 0.30 -8.42
N LEU A 133 7.59 1.46 -8.38
CA LEU A 133 7.14 2.63 -7.63
C LEU A 133 7.00 3.82 -8.56
N HIS A 134 5.87 4.49 -8.49
CA HIS A 134 5.64 5.79 -9.08
C HIS A 134 5.28 6.78 -7.98
N VAL A 135 6.09 7.83 -7.85
CA VAL A 135 5.83 8.96 -6.96
C VAL A 135 5.28 10.11 -7.80
N TRP A 136 4.02 10.49 -7.54
CA TRP A 136 3.31 11.50 -8.32
C TRP A 136 3.55 12.90 -7.75
N PRO A 137 4.19 13.81 -8.50
CA PRO A 137 4.54 15.13 -8.01
C PRO A 137 3.32 15.92 -7.53
N GLY A 138 3.40 16.49 -6.33
CA GLY A 138 2.34 17.29 -5.72
C GLY A 138 1.00 16.59 -5.43
N MET A 139 0.85 15.30 -5.72
CA MET A 139 -0.42 14.59 -5.50
C MET A 139 -0.66 14.29 -4.01
N PRO A 140 -1.91 14.49 -3.51
CA PRO A 140 -2.29 14.20 -2.14
C PRO A 140 -2.64 12.71 -1.94
N HIS A 141 -2.91 12.33 -0.69
CA HIS A 141 -3.33 10.97 -0.35
C HIS A 141 -4.55 10.50 -1.16
N VAL A 142 -4.40 9.33 -1.81
CA VAL A 142 -5.42 8.67 -2.64
C VAL A 142 -6.03 9.61 -3.70
N TRP A 143 -5.17 10.35 -4.40
CA TRP A 143 -5.65 11.29 -5.44
C TRP A 143 -6.43 10.61 -6.58
N SER A 144 -6.29 9.29 -6.74
CA SER A 144 -7.08 8.46 -7.65
C SER A 144 -8.59 8.60 -7.45
N LEU A 145 -9.05 8.89 -6.23
CA LEU A 145 -10.47 9.14 -5.94
C LEU A 145 -11.00 10.45 -6.56
N PHE A 146 -10.12 11.37 -6.94
CA PHE A 146 -10.49 12.64 -7.56
C PHE A 146 -10.49 12.62 -9.09
N SER A 147 -10.52 11.43 -9.71
CA SER A 147 -10.50 11.27 -11.17
C SER A 147 -11.56 12.08 -11.93
N ALA A 148 -12.72 12.34 -11.32
CA ALA A 148 -13.75 13.18 -11.93
C ALA A 148 -13.34 14.65 -12.13
N VAL A 149 -12.39 15.15 -11.34
CA VAL A 149 -12.02 16.58 -11.27
C VAL A 149 -10.53 16.85 -11.45
N LEU A 150 -9.69 15.81 -11.34
CA LEU A 150 -8.24 15.85 -11.46
C LEU A 150 -7.79 14.92 -12.60
N SER A 151 -6.97 15.42 -13.52
CA SER A 151 -6.42 14.63 -14.64
C SER A 151 -5.56 13.48 -14.14
N GLU A 152 -4.68 13.77 -13.19
CA GLU A 152 -3.72 12.84 -12.60
C GLU A 152 -4.44 11.69 -11.87
N GLY A 153 -5.65 11.95 -11.36
CA GLY A 153 -6.51 10.91 -10.80
C GLY A 153 -7.09 9.97 -11.85
N ARG A 154 -7.30 10.43 -13.09
CA ARG A 154 -7.63 9.56 -14.23
C ARG A 154 -6.40 8.83 -14.74
N ASP A 155 -5.29 9.55 -14.89
CA ASP A 155 -4.04 9.00 -15.43
C ASP A 155 -3.54 7.82 -14.58
N VAL A 156 -3.62 7.90 -13.24
CA VAL A 156 -3.25 6.76 -12.38
C VAL A 156 -4.22 5.58 -12.52
N ILE A 157 -5.51 5.81 -12.75
CA ILE A 157 -6.48 4.73 -12.99
C ILE A 157 -6.16 4.03 -14.31
N ASP A 158 -5.81 4.79 -15.34
CA ASP A 158 -5.43 4.26 -16.65
C ASP A 158 -4.11 3.46 -16.57
N GLU A 159 -3.10 3.95 -15.84
CA GLU A 159 -1.84 3.23 -15.57
C GLU A 159 -2.08 1.90 -14.83
N VAL A 160 -2.96 1.92 -13.82
CA VAL A 160 -3.33 0.71 -13.05
C VAL A 160 -4.13 -0.29 -13.89
N GLY A 161 -4.88 0.17 -14.88
CA GLY A 161 -5.69 -0.64 -15.77
C GLY A 161 -4.95 -1.24 -16.98
N ALA A 162 -3.72 -0.82 -17.25
CA ALA A 162 -2.92 -1.22 -18.41
C ALA A 162 -2.21 -2.58 -18.24
#